data_AF-A0A3A5VJL0-F1
#
_entry.id   AF-A0A3A5VJL0-F1
#
_cell.length_a   1.000
_cell.length_b   1.000
_cell.length_c   1.000
_cell.angle_alpha   90.00
_cell.angle_beta   90.00
_cell.angle_gamma   90.00
#
_symmetry.space_group_name_H-M   'P 1'
#
loop_
_entity.id
_entity.type
_entity.pdbx_description
1 polymer ?
#
loop_
_entity_poly.entity_id
_entity_poly.type
_entity_poly.pdbx_seq_one_letter_code
_entity_poly.pdbx_strand_id
1 'polypeptide(L)'
;MESVMLCPACDAVFSGTEAGEEVTCPSCSHAPCSFASHINQGTRKIWMDIEAGPRWKRNKKIHRSLAHELRKDSDLTQDINQMVDGMFVLFREFDSDELFPRYREDYARTTGKRSLLHAPKKRSSFSTRRERKSKKRTMQTSKYSKREKLRKKNRTATKRGAVRGALYEGAFKKILDSTPDASRCLETIESPRGERCRPDGWYDLHGLLNIPIEFKTIGSGMFQVNNMRKMLEQSRKQGLIAHYSNLQKTVDENDGVSLLIVCCPRDRTYANFLIDSRIEGKLSHLRGVKSKKRKRRERNKLSDTLSRDNSA
;
A
#
# COMPACT_ATOMS: atom_id res chain seq x y z
N MET A 1 -3.60 27.33 -14.13
CA MET A 1 -2.24 26.96 -13.70
C MET A 1 -1.91 25.65 -14.37
N GLU A 2 -0.76 25.53 -15.03
CA GLU A 2 -0.34 24.24 -15.57
C GLU A 2 -0.14 23.25 -14.43
N SER A 3 -0.70 22.05 -14.60
CA SER A 3 -0.57 20.97 -13.65
C SER A 3 0.39 19.93 -14.16
N VAL A 4 1.21 19.41 -13.27
CA VAL A 4 2.09 18.30 -13.60
C VAL A 4 1.28 17.01 -13.56
N MET A 5 1.36 16.23 -14.64
CA MET A 5 0.71 14.94 -14.83
C MET A 5 1.75 13.81 -14.77
N LEU A 6 1.30 12.61 -14.40
CA LEU A 6 2.09 11.38 -14.34
C LEU A 6 1.33 10.30 -15.13
N CYS A 7 1.99 9.74 -16.13
CA CYS A 7 1.46 8.60 -16.87
C CYS A 7 1.68 7.30 -16.06
N PRO A 8 0.63 6.52 -15.74
CA PRO A 8 0.79 5.25 -15.03
C PRO A 8 1.39 4.14 -15.89
N ALA A 9 1.36 4.27 -17.22
CA ALA A 9 1.88 3.26 -18.16
C ALA A 9 3.39 3.36 -18.34
N CYS A 10 3.92 4.56 -18.67
CA CYS A 10 5.34 4.75 -18.98
C CYS A 10 6.10 5.64 -17.98
N ASP A 11 5.48 6.05 -16.87
CA ASP A 11 6.04 6.94 -15.85
C ASP A 11 6.42 8.35 -16.36
N ALA A 12 6.05 8.71 -17.59
CA ALA A 12 6.31 10.03 -18.15
C ALA A 12 5.63 11.14 -17.34
N VAL A 13 6.34 12.26 -17.20
CA VAL A 13 5.88 13.44 -16.47
C VAL A 13 5.82 14.62 -17.43
N PHE A 14 4.66 15.28 -17.50
CA PHE A 14 4.40 16.34 -18.47
C PHE A 14 3.41 17.38 -17.92
N SER A 15 3.36 18.56 -18.53
CA SER A 15 2.35 19.59 -18.20
C SER A 15 1.01 19.23 -18.86
N GLY A 16 -0.08 19.30 -18.10
CA GLY A 16 -1.45 19.16 -18.56
C GLY A 16 -2.36 20.27 -18.02
N THR A 17 -3.46 20.52 -18.72
CA THR A 17 -4.49 21.50 -18.34
C THR A 17 -5.44 20.92 -17.29
N GLU A 18 -5.81 21.74 -16.30
CA GLU A 18 -6.81 21.36 -15.29
C GLU A 18 -8.23 21.60 -15.83
N ALA A 19 -8.88 20.59 -16.43
CA ALA A 19 -10.35 20.50 -16.46
C ALA A 19 -10.84 19.21 -17.13
N GLY A 20 -11.52 18.36 -16.35
CA GLY A 20 -12.64 17.50 -16.80
C GLY A 20 -12.42 16.40 -17.84
N GLU A 21 -11.38 16.47 -18.65
CA GLU A 21 -11.12 15.57 -19.78
C GLU A 21 -10.03 14.54 -19.43
N GLU A 22 -10.14 13.35 -20.02
CA GLU A 22 -9.14 12.30 -19.87
C GLU A 22 -7.83 12.76 -20.53
N VAL A 23 -6.83 13.08 -19.69
CA VAL A 23 -5.54 13.54 -20.19
C VAL A 23 -4.74 12.36 -20.73
N THR A 24 -4.43 12.41 -22.02
CA THR A 24 -3.61 11.41 -22.72
C THR A 24 -2.12 11.69 -22.58
N CYS A 25 -1.32 10.65 -22.37
CA CYS A 25 0.13 10.75 -22.28
C CYS A 25 0.74 11.07 -23.66
N PRO A 26 1.57 12.12 -23.79
CA PRO A 26 2.23 12.44 -25.05
C PRO A 26 3.31 11.41 -25.46
N SER A 27 3.81 10.61 -24.52
CA SER A 27 4.90 9.65 -24.77
C SER A 27 4.42 8.27 -25.19
N CYS A 28 3.23 7.83 -24.74
CA CYS A 28 2.73 6.48 -25.01
C CYS A 28 1.24 6.42 -25.34
N SER A 29 0.58 7.57 -25.49
CA SER A 29 -0.86 7.68 -25.79
C SER A 29 -1.80 7.05 -24.77
N HIS A 30 -1.32 6.67 -23.59
CA HIS A 30 -2.15 6.13 -22.53
C HIS A 30 -3.06 7.19 -21.89
N ALA A 31 -4.32 6.84 -21.64
CA ALA A 31 -5.29 7.62 -20.90
C ALA A 31 -6.10 6.71 -19.94
N PRO A 32 -6.56 7.21 -18.78
CA PRO A 32 -6.33 8.55 -18.24
C PRO A 32 -4.99 8.66 -17.47
N CYS A 33 -4.28 9.79 -17.63
CA CYS A 33 -3.14 10.14 -16.80
C CYS A 33 -3.57 10.75 -15.45
N SER A 34 -2.72 10.61 -14.44
CA SER A 34 -3.00 11.08 -13.08
C SER A 34 -2.26 12.37 -12.75
N PHE A 35 -2.73 13.14 -11.76
CA PHE A 35 -1.94 14.28 -11.27
C PHE A 35 -0.65 13.81 -10.60
N ALA A 36 0.43 14.55 -10.77
CA ALA A 36 1.72 14.27 -10.18
C ALA A 36 2.01 15.17 -8.97
N SER A 37 2.69 14.60 -7.98
CA SER A 37 3.25 15.29 -6.82
C SER A 37 4.74 14.97 -6.72
N HIS A 38 5.57 16.00 -6.65
CA HIS A 38 7.02 15.83 -6.52
C HIS A 38 7.39 15.20 -5.16
N ILE A 39 8.30 14.24 -5.19
CA ILE A 39 8.88 13.61 -3.99
C ILE A 39 10.10 14.42 -3.57
N ASN A 40 10.17 14.82 -2.30
CA ASN A 40 11.30 15.59 -1.79
C ASN A 40 12.63 14.85 -2.00
N GLN A 41 13.61 15.52 -2.61
CA GLN A 41 14.92 14.97 -2.97
C GLN A 41 15.67 14.37 -1.77
N GLY A 42 15.68 15.05 -0.62
CA GLY A 42 16.30 14.52 0.59
C GLY A 42 15.62 13.25 1.10
N THR A 43 14.31 13.13 0.91
CA THR A 43 13.59 11.89 1.24
C THR A 43 13.95 10.77 0.27
N ARG A 44 14.02 11.06 -1.04
CA ARG A 44 14.44 10.09 -2.06
C ARG A 44 15.87 9.58 -1.80
N LYS A 45 16.81 10.49 -1.54
CA LYS A 45 18.21 10.16 -1.23
C LYS A 45 18.33 9.19 -0.05
N ILE A 46 17.60 9.42 1.04
CA ILE A 46 17.60 8.51 2.21
C ILE A 46 17.23 7.07 1.81
N TRP A 47 16.31 6.88 0.87
CA TRP A 47 15.89 5.54 0.45
C TRP A 47 16.85 4.92 -0.57
N MET A 48 17.45 5.73 -1.45
CA MET A 48 18.55 5.29 -2.30
C MET A 48 19.73 4.80 -1.45
N ASP A 49 20.09 5.53 -0.39
CA ASP A 49 21.15 5.14 0.55
C ASP A 49 20.81 3.81 1.27
N ILE A 50 19.53 3.53 1.50
CA ILE A 50 19.07 2.25 2.07
C ILE A 50 19.19 1.11 1.06
N GLU A 51 18.94 1.37 -0.23
CA GLU A 51 19.11 0.36 -1.30
C GLU A 51 20.56 0.00 -1.54
N ALA A 52 21.48 0.97 -1.42
CA ALA A 52 22.92 0.72 -1.46
C ALA A 52 23.43 -0.16 -0.29
N GLY A 53 22.55 -0.52 0.65
CA GLY A 53 22.83 -1.40 1.76
C GLY A 53 23.00 -2.89 1.38
N PRO A 54 22.95 -3.80 2.36
CA PRO A 54 23.22 -5.22 2.12
C PRO A 54 22.15 -5.88 1.25
N ARG A 55 22.44 -7.09 0.76
CA ARG A 55 21.50 -7.89 -0.03
C ARG A 55 20.19 -8.12 0.71
N TRP A 56 19.09 -8.07 -0.04
CA TRP A 56 17.76 -8.46 0.44
C TRP A 56 17.76 -9.91 0.90
N LYS A 57 17.07 -10.18 2.03
CA LYS A 57 16.94 -11.51 2.61
C LYS A 57 15.49 -11.92 2.72
N ARG A 58 15.14 -13.08 2.17
CA ARG A 58 13.81 -13.66 2.36
C ARG A 58 13.59 -14.06 3.82
N ASN A 59 12.50 -13.61 4.40
CA ASN A 59 12.05 -14.00 5.74
C ASN A 59 11.28 -15.33 5.69
N LYS A 60 12.02 -16.44 5.67
CA LYS A 60 11.42 -17.79 5.70
C LYS A 60 10.69 -18.11 7.02
N LYS A 61 11.00 -17.39 8.12
CA LYS A 61 10.36 -17.65 9.43
C LYS A 61 8.87 -17.32 9.37
N ILE A 62 8.51 -16.20 8.77
CA ILE A 62 7.11 -15.77 8.74
C ILE A 62 6.26 -16.60 7.77
N HIS A 63 6.86 -17.09 6.69
CA HIS A 63 6.22 -18.06 5.80
C HIS A 63 5.91 -19.36 6.56
N ARG A 64 6.87 -19.88 7.34
CA ARG A 64 6.63 -21.04 8.21
C ARG A 64 5.53 -20.80 9.24
N SER A 65 5.47 -19.60 9.81
CA SER A 65 4.39 -19.20 10.73
C SER A 65 3.01 -19.11 10.09
N LEU A 66 2.93 -19.07 8.75
CA LEU A 66 1.68 -19.00 7.99
C LEU A 66 1.47 -20.24 7.09
N ALA A 67 2.31 -21.27 7.22
CA ALA A 67 2.32 -22.39 6.27
C ALA A 67 1.00 -23.19 6.27
N HIS A 68 0.22 -23.13 7.35
CA HIS A 68 -1.07 -23.83 7.46
C HIS A 68 -2.25 -22.99 6.93
N GLU A 69 -2.00 -21.73 6.59
CA GLU A 69 -2.93 -20.72 6.11
C GLU A 69 -2.72 -20.36 4.64
N LEU A 70 -1.55 -20.69 4.08
CA LEU A 70 -1.18 -20.42 2.69
C LEU A 70 -1.52 -21.60 1.77
N ARG A 71 -1.52 -21.31 0.47
CA ARG A 71 -1.74 -22.31 -0.56
C ARG A 71 -0.67 -23.41 -0.51
N LYS A 72 -1.10 -24.67 -0.61
CA LYS A 72 -0.24 -25.87 -0.62
C LYS A 72 -0.04 -26.38 -2.04
N ASP A 73 0.56 -25.56 -2.88
CA ASP A 73 0.91 -25.91 -4.25
C ASP A 73 2.42 -25.75 -4.36
N SER A 74 3.17 -26.86 -4.31
CA SER A 74 4.64 -26.81 -4.20
C SER A 74 5.27 -26.15 -5.41
N ASP A 75 4.77 -26.48 -6.59
CA ASP A 75 5.37 -26.13 -7.87
C ASP A 75 5.09 -24.65 -8.13
N LEU A 76 3.83 -24.23 -8.02
CA LEU A 76 3.46 -22.81 -8.12
C LEU A 76 4.15 -21.96 -7.05
N THR A 77 4.27 -22.47 -5.82
CA THR A 77 4.98 -21.76 -4.76
C THR A 77 6.47 -21.63 -5.08
N GLN A 78 7.09 -22.66 -5.68
CA GLN A 78 8.49 -22.62 -6.09
C GLN A 78 8.71 -21.61 -7.21
N ASP A 79 7.86 -21.58 -8.22
CA ASP A 79 7.96 -20.67 -9.36
C ASP A 79 7.81 -19.21 -8.92
N ILE A 80 6.77 -18.92 -8.13
CA ILE A 80 6.57 -17.59 -7.53
C ILE A 80 7.76 -17.19 -6.67
N ASN A 81 8.31 -18.14 -5.92
CA ASN A 81 9.50 -17.87 -5.12
C ASN A 81 10.70 -17.53 -6.00
N GLN A 82 10.93 -18.24 -7.10
CA GLN A 82 12.05 -17.93 -8.00
C GLN A 82 11.84 -16.57 -8.66
N MET A 83 10.64 -16.29 -9.16
CA MET A 83 10.27 -15.00 -9.75
C MET A 83 10.52 -13.84 -8.76
N VAL A 84 10.00 -13.93 -7.53
CA VAL A 84 10.18 -12.87 -6.53
C VAL A 84 11.64 -12.72 -6.10
N ASP A 85 12.40 -13.81 -6.01
CA ASP A 85 13.84 -13.72 -5.75
C ASP A 85 14.56 -12.96 -6.87
N GLY A 86 14.21 -13.25 -8.13
CA GLY A 86 14.67 -12.51 -9.31
C GLY A 86 14.34 -11.02 -9.21
N MET A 87 13.11 -10.66 -8.83
CA MET A 87 12.72 -9.26 -8.62
C MET A 87 13.64 -8.53 -7.62
N PHE A 88 13.96 -9.16 -6.49
CA PHE A 88 14.83 -8.56 -5.47
C PHE A 88 16.32 -8.56 -5.85
N VAL A 89 16.73 -9.41 -6.81
CA VAL A 89 18.04 -9.31 -7.47
C VAL A 89 18.06 -8.10 -8.39
N LEU A 90 17.03 -7.92 -9.23
CA LEU A 90 16.88 -6.76 -10.10
C LEU A 90 16.89 -5.45 -9.30
N PHE A 91 16.21 -5.39 -8.14
CA PHE A 91 16.23 -4.22 -7.25
C PHE A 91 17.62 -3.69 -6.91
N ARG A 92 18.63 -4.56 -6.93
CA ARG A 92 20.03 -4.20 -6.67
C ARG A 92 20.78 -3.79 -7.94
N GLU A 93 20.39 -4.34 -9.07
CA GLU A 93 21.10 -4.17 -10.35
C GLU A 93 20.67 -2.91 -11.09
N PHE A 94 19.44 -2.45 -10.86
CA PHE A 94 18.98 -1.15 -11.33
C PHE A 94 19.73 0.01 -10.68
N ASP A 95 20.03 1.05 -11.47
CA ASP A 95 20.45 2.33 -10.90
C ASP A 95 19.36 2.87 -9.97
N SER A 96 19.74 3.21 -8.75
CA SER A 96 18.81 3.72 -7.74
C SER A 96 18.18 5.05 -8.15
N ASP A 97 18.87 5.88 -8.96
CA ASP A 97 18.27 7.13 -9.44
C ASP A 97 17.16 6.82 -10.46
N GLU A 98 17.40 5.90 -11.38
CA GLU A 98 16.37 5.46 -12.33
C GLU A 98 15.22 4.72 -11.63
N LEU A 99 15.53 3.84 -10.69
CA LEU A 99 14.55 2.98 -10.04
C LEU A 99 13.56 3.76 -9.16
N PHE A 100 14.04 4.71 -8.36
CA PHE A 100 13.17 5.48 -7.47
C PHE A 100 12.55 6.68 -8.18
N PRO A 101 11.20 6.75 -8.25
CA PRO A 101 10.56 7.81 -9.01
C PRO A 101 10.76 9.18 -8.35
N ARG A 102 10.81 10.23 -9.16
CA ARG A 102 10.87 11.63 -8.70
C ARG A 102 9.49 12.20 -8.39
N TYR A 103 8.46 11.60 -8.99
CA TYR A 103 7.06 11.99 -8.84
C TYR A 103 6.25 10.80 -8.36
N ARG A 104 5.14 11.09 -7.70
CA ARG A 104 4.12 10.09 -7.34
C ARG A 104 2.76 10.62 -7.73
N GLU A 105 1.79 9.73 -7.80
CA GLU A 105 0.40 10.12 -7.97
C GLU A 105 -0.07 11.04 -6.83
N ASP A 106 -0.68 12.17 -7.18
CA ASP A 106 -1.44 13.00 -6.27
C ASP A 106 -2.88 12.51 -6.18
N TYR A 107 -3.07 11.40 -5.47
CA TYR A 107 -4.37 10.76 -5.28
C TYR A 107 -5.48 11.73 -4.82
N ALA A 108 -5.11 12.77 -4.07
CA ALA A 108 -6.07 13.76 -3.59
C ALA A 108 -6.68 14.60 -4.72
N ARG A 109 -5.87 14.93 -5.71
CA ARG A 109 -6.30 15.65 -6.91
C ARG A 109 -6.92 14.69 -7.93
N THR A 110 -6.34 13.51 -8.13
CA THR A 110 -6.85 12.51 -9.07
C THR A 110 -8.27 12.03 -8.72
N THR A 111 -8.53 11.77 -7.44
CA THR A 111 -9.82 11.17 -7.03
C THR A 111 -10.80 12.16 -6.39
N GLY A 112 -10.39 13.41 -6.18
CA GLY A 112 -11.09 14.39 -5.34
C GLY A 112 -11.16 14.02 -3.85
N LYS A 113 -10.75 12.80 -3.45
CA LYS A 113 -10.70 12.35 -2.06
C LYS A 113 -9.37 12.75 -1.46
N ARG A 114 -9.38 13.77 -0.59
CA ARG A 114 -8.16 14.20 0.11
C ARG A 114 -7.47 13.04 0.81
N SER A 115 -6.29 12.68 0.34
CA SER A 115 -5.43 11.73 1.04
C SER A 115 -5.11 12.27 2.45
N LEU A 116 -4.91 11.36 3.42
CA LEU A 116 -4.52 11.73 4.79
C LEU A 116 -3.21 12.54 4.84
N LEU A 117 -2.44 12.57 3.74
CA LEU A 117 -1.20 13.34 3.59
C LEU A 117 -1.43 14.84 3.40
N HIS A 118 -2.57 15.22 2.83
CA HIS A 118 -2.91 16.60 2.46
C HIS A 118 -4.14 17.15 3.19
N ALA A 119 -4.61 16.50 4.26
CA ALA A 119 -5.64 17.05 5.12
C ALA A 119 -5.26 18.49 5.51
N PRO A 120 -6.12 19.50 5.23
CA PRO A 120 -5.77 20.89 5.46
C PRO A 120 -5.36 21.04 6.92
N LYS A 121 -4.14 21.55 7.14
CA LYS A 121 -3.90 22.24 8.40
C LYS A 121 -4.99 23.31 8.42
N LYS A 122 -5.99 23.22 9.31
CA LYS A 122 -6.84 24.38 9.61
C LYS A 122 -5.84 25.50 9.88
N ARG A 123 -5.66 26.41 8.92
CA ARG A 123 -4.96 27.66 9.17
C ARG A 123 -5.81 28.27 10.27
N SER A 124 -5.24 28.42 11.47
CA SER A 124 -5.92 29.17 12.51
C SER A 124 -6.31 30.48 11.86
N SER A 125 -7.60 30.83 11.93
CA SER A 125 -8.10 32.17 11.60
C SER A 125 -7.10 33.19 12.11
N PHE A 126 -6.87 34.24 11.31
CA PHE A 126 -5.89 35.29 11.58
C PHE A 126 -5.95 35.73 13.04
N SER A 127 -5.07 35.17 13.86
CA SER A 127 -5.00 35.54 15.25
C SER A 127 -4.32 36.90 15.32
N THR A 128 -4.94 37.87 15.96
CA THR A 128 -4.39 39.21 16.12
C THR A 128 -2.97 39.15 16.72
N ARG A 129 -2.14 40.19 16.52
CA ARG A 129 -0.79 40.27 17.13
C ARG A 129 -0.84 40.05 18.65
N ARG A 130 -1.94 40.44 19.31
CA ARG A 130 -2.25 40.20 20.73
C ARG A 130 -2.52 38.72 21.02
N GLU A 131 -3.35 38.04 20.23
CA GLU A 131 -3.55 36.58 20.38
C GLU A 131 -2.28 35.77 20.09
N ARG A 132 -1.43 36.19 19.13
CA ARG A 132 -0.14 35.53 18.88
C ARG A 132 0.79 35.67 20.08
N LYS A 133 0.87 36.85 20.71
CA LYS A 133 1.66 37.06 21.93
C LYS A 133 1.09 36.31 23.14
N SER A 134 -0.24 36.28 23.30
CA SER A 134 -0.92 35.52 24.35
C SER A 134 -0.67 34.02 24.20
N LYS A 135 -0.95 33.42 23.02
CA LYS A 135 -0.66 32.02 22.72
C LYS A 135 0.84 31.67 22.84
N LYS A 136 1.75 32.59 22.48
CA LYS A 136 3.19 32.38 22.65
C LYS A 136 3.60 32.36 24.14
N ARG A 137 2.97 33.18 24.99
CA ARG A 137 3.14 33.13 26.46
C ARG A 137 2.50 31.88 27.08
N THR A 138 1.32 31.44 26.63
CA THR A 138 0.68 30.19 27.11
C THR A 138 1.37 28.91 26.59
N MET A 139 2.03 28.96 25.43
CA MET A 139 2.84 27.85 24.91
C MET A 139 4.23 27.79 25.54
N GLN A 140 4.78 28.90 26.05
CA GLN A 140 6.01 28.89 26.83
C GLN A 140 5.82 28.23 28.21
N THR A 141 4.60 28.25 28.76
CA THR A 141 4.29 27.60 30.05
C THR A 141 3.73 26.18 29.91
N SER A 142 3.14 25.80 28.77
CA SER A 142 2.69 24.42 28.56
C SER A 142 3.77 23.59 27.87
N LYS A 143 4.59 22.90 28.68
CA LYS A 143 5.28 21.68 28.25
C LYS A 143 4.26 20.83 27.50
N TYR A 144 4.42 20.70 26.17
CA TYR A 144 3.56 19.84 25.33
C TYR A 144 3.24 18.56 26.09
N SER A 145 1.95 18.31 26.35
CA SER A 145 1.54 17.11 27.07
C SER A 145 2.16 15.88 26.39
N LYS A 146 2.55 14.85 27.16
CA LYS A 146 3.13 13.61 26.61
C LYS A 146 2.29 13.08 25.43
N ARG A 147 0.96 13.25 25.51
CA ARG A 147 -0.02 12.91 24.47
C ARG A 147 0.16 13.67 23.16
N GLU A 148 0.46 14.97 23.21
CA GLU A 148 0.65 15.78 22.01
C GLU A 148 1.99 15.51 21.32
N LYS A 149 3.06 15.31 22.11
CA LYS A 149 4.35 14.82 21.58
C LYS A 149 4.18 13.48 20.86
N LEU A 150 3.41 12.56 21.46
CA LEU A 150 3.11 11.25 20.85
C LEU A 150 2.30 11.39 19.55
N ARG A 151 1.28 12.25 19.51
CA ARG A 151 0.49 12.53 18.30
C ARG A 151 1.35 13.07 17.16
N LYS A 152 2.25 14.03 17.45
CA LYS A 152 3.19 14.57 16.46
C LYS A 152 4.14 13.49 15.94
N LYS A 153 4.72 12.68 16.84
CA LYS A 153 5.60 11.55 16.47
C LYS A 153 4.88 10.56 15.53
N ASN A 154 3.65 10.19 15.87
CA ASN A 154 2.84 9.27 15.06
C ASN A 154 2.52 9.84 13.68
N ARG A 155 2.14 11.12 13.59
CA ARG A 155 1.86 11.78 12.30
C ARG A 155 3.10 11.81 11.39
N THR A 156 4.26 12.12 11.95
CA THR A 156 5.53 12.11 11.20
C THR A 156 5.90 10.70 10.75
N ALA A 157 5.71 9.68 11.60
CA ALA A 157 5.95 8.29 11.25
C ALA A 157 5.04 7.81 10.11
N THR A 158 3.74 8.12 10.17
CA THR A 158 2.78 7.81 9.09
C THR A 158 3.15 8.51 7.80
N LYS A 159 3.52 9.80 7.84
CA LYS A 159 3.96 10.53 6.63
C LYS A 159 5.20 9.89 6.01
N ARG A 160 6.22 9.57 6.81
CA ARG A 160 7.44 8.89 6.34
C ARG A 160 7.14 7.51 5.78
N GLY A 161 6.26 6.74 6.44
CA GLY A 161 5.82 5.42 5.96
C GLY A 161 5.06 5.48 4.64
N ALA A 162 4.21 6.48 4.44
CA ALA A 162 3.48 6.68 3.19
C ALA A 162 4.39 7.10 2.03
N VAL A 163 5.36 8.00 2.27
CA VAL A 163 6.33 8.38 1.23
C VAL A 163 7.23 7.20 0.87
N ARG A 164 7.67 6.41 1.86
CA ARG A 164 8.36 5.13 1.62
C ARG A 164 7.52 4.21 0.74
N GLY A 165 6.25 4.03 1.09
CA GLY A 165 5.32 3.20 0.31
C GLY A 165 5.31 3.60 -1.15
N ALA A 166 5.07 4.88 -1.44
CA ALA A 166 5.03 5.40 -2.81
C ALA A 166 6.34 5.21 -3.58
N LEU A 167 7.49 5.41 -2.93
CA LEU A 167 8.81 5.22 -3.58
C LEU A 167 9.05 3.77 -3.99
N TYR A 168 8.81 2.84 -3.08
CA TYR A 168 9.02 1.41 -3.34
C TYR A 168 7.95 0.82 -4.24
N GLU A 169 6.72 1.31 -4.20
CA GLU A 169 5.67 0.92 -5.14
C GLU A 169 6.03 1.33 -6.57
N GLY A 170 6.55 2.55 -6.77
CA GLY A 170 7.04 2.98 -8.09
C GLY A 170 8.27 2.18 -8.55
N ALA A 171 9.22 1.92 -7.65
CA ALA A 171 10.36 1.05 -7.95
C ALA A 171 9.89 -0.37 -8.31
N PHE A 172 8.94 -0.93 -7.56
CA PHE A 172 8.38 -2.25 -7.80
C PHE A 172 7.68 -2.33 -9.16
N LYS A 173 6.94 -1.29 -9.56
CA LYS A 173 6.32 -1.20 -10.90
C LYS A 173 7.38 -1.27 -12.02
N LYS A 174 8.51 -0.59 -11.88
CA LYS A 174 9.63 -0.71 -12.83
C LYS A 174 10.22 -2.11 -12.89
N ILE A 175 10.33 -2.76 -11.73
CA ILE A 175 10.84 -4.14 -11.65
C ILE A 175 9.86 -5.10 -12.34
N LEU A 176 8.55 -4.90 -12.18
CA LEU A 176 7.55 -5.72 -12.87
C LEU A 176 7.74 -5.71 -14.39
N ASP A 177 8.01 -4.54 -15.00
CA ASP A 177 8.22 -4.45 -16.45
C ASP A 177 9.45 -5.24 -16.93
N SER A 178 10.41 -5.48 -16.04
CA SER A 178 11.65 -6.22 -16.32
C SER A 178 11.60 -7.66 -15.82
N THR A 179 10.49 -8.07 -15.22
CA THR A 179 10.31 -9.41 -14.67
C THR A 179 9.57 -10.26 -15.70
N PRO A 180 10.15 -11.39 -16.15
CA PRO A 180 9.48 -12.30 -17.07
C PRO A 180 8.11 -12.71 -16.54
N ASP A 181 7.15 -12.83 -17.45
CA ASP A 181 5.77 -13.25 -17.16
C ASP A 181 5.03 -12.36 -16.15
N ALA A 182 5.57 -11.17 -15.83
CA ALA A 182 4.92 -10.19 -14.99
C ALA A 182 4.63 -8.91 -15.75
N SER A 183 3.56 -8.22 -15.37
CA SER A 183 3.19 -6.94 -15.96
C SER A 183 2.53 -6.02 -14.94
N ARG A 184 2.61 -4.70 -15.16
CA ARG A 184 1.89 -3.72 -14.34
C ARG A 184 0.38 -3.80 -14.60
N CYS A 185 -0.42 -3.61 -13.56
CA CYS A 185 -1.85 -3.45 -13.72
C CYS A 185 -2.23 -1.96 -13.84
N LEU A 186 -2.71 -1.59 -15.03
CA LEU A 186 -3.12 -0.21 -15.32
C LEU A 186 -4.60 0.04 -15.00
N GLU A 187 -5.40 -1.02 -14.96
CA GLU A 187 -6.86 -0.94 -14.93
C GLU A 187 -7.45 -1.28 -13.56
N THR A 188 -8.63 -0.75 -13.29
CA THR A 188 -9.42 -1.21 -12.13
C THR A 188 -10.29 -2.35 -12.57
N ILE A 189 -10.17 -3.48 -11.88
CA ILE A 189 -11.00 -4.66 -12.09
C ILE A 189 -12.28 -4.49 -11.27
N GLU A 190 -13.40 -4.88 -11.86
CA GLU A 190 -14.70 -4.92 -11.21
C GLU A 190 -15.27 -6.33 -11.29
N SER A 191 -15.65 -6.87 -10.13
CA SER A 191 -16.39 -8.13 -10.05
C SER A 191 -17.85 -7.94 -10.46
N PRO A 192 -18.57 -9.01 -10.86
CA PRO A 192 -20.01 -8.97 -11.10
C PRO A 192 -20.84 -8.46 -9.91
N ARG A 193 -20.27 -8.50 -8.70
CA ARG A 193 -20.90 -8.00 -7.46
C ARG A 193 -20.66 -6.50 -7.22
N GLY A 194 -20.01 -5.80 -8.15
CA GLY A 194 -19.66 -4.38 -8.04
C GLY A 194 -18.47 -4.09 -7.11
N GLU A 195 -17.78 -5.12 -6.62
CA GLU A 195 -16.54 -4.93 -5.87
C GLU A 195 -15.40 -4.58 -6.82
N ARG A 196 -14.62 -3.55 -6.48
CA ARG A 196 -13.54 -3.04 -7.31
C ARG A 196 -12.18 -3.18 -6.64
N CYS A 197 -11.16 -3.51 -7.43
CA CYS A 197 -9.77 -3.42 -6.99
C CYS A 197 -8.83 -3.12 -8.15
N ARG A 198 -7.67 -2.56 -7.84
CA ARG A 198 -6.56 -2.41 -8.76
C ARG A 198 -5.34 -3.08 -8.11
N PRO A 199 -4.93 -4.28 -8.55
CA PRO A 199 -3.67 -4.87 -8.09
C PRO A 199 -2.49 -4.00 -8.58
N ASP A 200 -1.30 -4.24 -8.05
CA ASP A 200 -0.08 -3.55 -8.51
C ASP A 200 0.44 -4.15 -9.83
N GLY A 201 0.22 -5.45 -10.03
CA GLY A 201 0.62 -6.17 -11.23
C GLY A 201 -0.12 -7.47 -11.45
N TRP A 202 0.27 -8.16 -12.50
CA TRP A 202 -0.16 -9.50 -12.88
C TRP A 202 1.05 -10.39 -13.04
N TYR A 203 0.91 -11.64 -12.64
CA TYR A 203 1.83 -12.71 -12.99
C TYR A 203 1.08 -13.71 -13.85
N ASP A 204 1.51 -13.86 -15.09
CA ASP A 204 0.95 -14.78 -16.07
C ASP A 204 1.67 -16.13 -16.00
N LEU A 205 1.06 -17.10 -15.33
CA LEU A 205 1.62 -18.43 -15.29
C LEU A 205 1.28 -19.18 -16.59
N HIS A 206 2.20 -19.11 -17.55
CA HIS A 206 2.15 -19.83 -18.82
C HIS A 206 0.88 -19.60 -19.66
N GLY A 207 0.27 -18.42 -19.60
CA GLY A 207 -0.96 -18.09 -20.32
C GLY A 207 -2.23 -18.72 -19.73
N LEU A 208 -2.10 -19.49 -18.64
CA LEU A 208 -3.18 -20.27 -18.06
C LEU A 208 -3.81 -19.59 -16.83
N LEU A 209 -3.04 -18.77 -16.11
CA LEU A 209 -3.47 -18.19 -14.86
C LEU A 209 -2.87 -16.79 -14.64
N ASN A 210 -3.74 -15.78 -14.61
CA ASN A 210 -3.35 -14.43 -14.21
C ASN A 210 -3.49 -14.24 -12.69
N ILE A 211 -2.36 -14.26 -11.99
CA ILE A 211 -2.32 -14.05 -10.55
C ILE A 211 -2.15 -12.55 -10.27
N PRO A 212 -3.10 -11.87 -9.59
CA PRO A 212 -2.94 -10.48 -9.20
C PRO A 212 -1.85 -10.38 -8.15
N ILE A 213 -0.92 -9.46 -8.38
CA ILE A 213 0.20 -9.15 -7.48
C ILE A 213 -0.13 -7.88 -6.69
N GLU A 214 0.02 -7.97 -5.37
CA GLU A 214 -0.05 -6.85 -4.45
C GLU A 214 1.31 -6.65 -3.78
N PHE A 215 1.82 -5.43 -3.79
CA PHE A 215 3.08 -5.07 -3.16
C PHE A 215 2.87 -4.14 -1.97
N LYS A 216 3.48 -4.49 -0.84
CA LYS A 216 3.37 -3.71 0.41
C LYS A 216 4.71 -3.47 1.05
N THR A 217 4.88 -2.26 1.61
CA THR A 217 6.03 -1.95 2.48
C THR A 217 5.65 -1.83 3.94
N ILE A 218 6.51 -2.36 4.82
CA ILE A 218 6.34 -2.26 6.27
C ILE A 218 7.52 -1.54 6.94
N GLY A 219 7.29 -1.10 8.18
CA GLY A 219 8.34 -0.50 9.02
C GLY A 219 9.37 -1.51 9.52
N SER A 220 10.52 -1.01 9.95
CA SER A 220 11.52 -1.81 10.65
C SER A 220 10.91 -2.47 11.90
N GLY A 221 11.22 -3.74 12.13
CA GLY A 221 10.68 -4.54 13.24
C GLY A 221 9.19 -4.88 13.12
N MET A 222 8.53 -4.50 12.02
CA MET A 222 7.09 -4.75 11.82
C MET A 222 6.79 -6.05 11.07
N PHE A 223 7.82 -6.83 10.71
CA PHE A 223 7.71 -8.10 9.99
C PHE A 223 7.15 -9.22 10.90
N GLN A 224 5.92 -9.03 11.35
CA GLN A 224 5.20 -9.89 12.29
C GLN A 224 3.81 -10.18 11.74
N VAL A 225 3.31 -11.40 11.98
CA VAL A 225 2.03 -11.90 11.46
C VAL A 225 0.87 -10.94 11.80
N ASN A 226 0.81 -10.42 13.03
CA ASN A 226 -0.23 -9.49 13.47
C ASN A 226 -0.29 -8.20 12.64
N ASN A 227 0.85 -7.76 12.08
CA ASN A 227 0.92 -6.57 11.25
C ASN A 227 0.54 -6.85 9.80
N MET A 228 0.65 -8.09 9.33
CA MET A 228 0.37 -8.46 7.94
C MET A 228 -1.07 -8.83 7.68
N ARG A 229 -1.85 -9.14 8.73
CA ARG A 229 -3.25 -9.58 8.60
C ARG A 229 -4.09 -8.76 7.63
N LYS A 230 -4.07 -7.43 7.73
CA LYS A 230 -4.86 -6.57 6.83
C LYS A 230 -4.40 -6.66 5.37
N MET A 231 -3.09 -6.86 5.15
CA MET A 231 -2.52 -7.02 3.80
C MET A 231 -2.92 -8.37 3.22
N LEU A 232 -2.91 -9.43 4.04
CA LEU A 232 -3.38 -10.77 3.68
C LEU A 232 -4.88 -10.74 3.31
N GLU A 233 -5.72 -10.10 4.14
CA GLU A 233 -7.16 -9.91 3.87
C GLU A 233 -7.40 -9.13 2.57
N GLN A 234 -6.62 -8.07 2.33
CA GLN A 234 -6.73 -7.25 1.12
C GLN A 234 -6.32 -8.02 -0.13
N SER A 235 -5.17 -8.70 -0.10
CA SER A 235 -4.68 -9.46 -1.25
C SER A 235 -5.64 -10.60 -1.60
N ARG A 236 -6.13 -11.36 -0.60
CA ARG A 236 -7.17 -12.37 -0.83
C ARG A 236 -8.39 -11.80 -1.55
N LYS A 237 -8.86 -10.63 -1.12
CA LYS A 237 -10.02 -9.98 -1.76
C LYS A 237 -9.75 -9.69 -3.24
N GLN A 238 -8.53 -9.29 -3.59
CA GLN A 238 -8.15 -9.08 -4.99
C GLN A 238 -8.15 -10.39 -5.78
N GLY A 239 -7.66 -11.49 -5.20
CA GLY A 239 -7.73 -12.82 -5.82
C GLY A 239 -9.18 -13.23 -6.12
N LEU A 240 -10.09 -13.05 -5.16
CA LEU A 240 -11.52 -13.32 -5.38
C LEU A 240 -12.15 -12.41 -6.44
N ILE A 241 -11.81 -11.12 -6.46
CA ILE A 241 -12.32 -10.21 -7.50
C ILE A 241 -11.82 -10.65 -8.88
N ALA A 242 -10.52 -10.94 -9.03
CA ALA A 242 -9.95 -11.42 -10.29
C ALA A 242 -10.59 -12.74 -10.75
N HIS A 243 -10.83 -13.66 -9.82
CA HIS A 243 -11.55 -14.91 -10.09
C HIS A 243 -12.96 -14.66 -10.61
N TYR A 244 -13.77 -13.89 -9.88
CA TYR A 244 -15.16 -13.60 -10.29
C TYR A 244 -15.25 -12.75 -11.57
N SER A 245 -14.19 -12.05 -11.95
CA SER A 245 -14.07 -11.35 -13.23
C SER A 245 -13.58 -12.26 -14.37
N ASN A 246 -13.52 -13.59 -14.17
CA ASN A 246 -13.06 -14.59 -15.15
C ASN A 246 -11.61 -14.39 -15.63
N LEU A 247 -10.77 -13.75 -14.82
CA LEU A 247 -9.35 -13.56 -15.14
C LEU A 247 -8.49 -14.76 -14.70
N GLN A 248 -9.06 -15.67 -13.90
CA GLN A 248 -8.40 -16.86 -13.36
C GLN A 248 -9.11 -18.15 -13.79
N LYS A 249 -8.92 -18.53 -15.05
CA LYS A 249 -9.70 -19.60 -15.71
C LYS A 249 -9.43 -21.02 -15.18
N THR A 250 -8.30 -21.24 -14.53
CA THR A 250 -7.77 -22.58 -14.22
C THR A 250 -7.72 -22.89 -12.73
N VAL A 251 -8.19 -21.98 -11.87
CA VAL A 251 -8.28 -22.26 -10.44
C VAL A 251 -9.63 -22.90 -10.13
N ASP A 252 -9.65 -23.80 -9.15
CA ASP A 252 -10.87 -24.40 -8.60
C ASP A 252 -12.02 -23.39 -8.55
N GLU A 253 -13.23 -23.80 -8.94
CA GLU A 253 -14.37 -22.92 -9.23
C GLU A 253 -14.73 -21.93 -8.09
N ASN A 254 -14.25 -22.17 -6.87
CA ASN A 254 -14.51 -21.36 -5.68
C ASN A 254 -13.27 -20.71 -5.06
N ASP A 255 -12.08 -20.80 -5.68
CA ASP A 255 -10.82 -20.41 -5.04
C ASP A 255 -10.05 -19.36 -5.85
N GLY A 256 -10.28 -18.08 -5.58
CA GLY A 256 -9.45 -17.03 -6.17
C GLY A 256 -8.07 -16.96 -5.54
N VAL A 257 -7.02 -16.86 -6.37
CA VAL A 257 -5.62 -16.84 -5.93
C VAL A 257 -5.03 -15.44 -6.05
N SER A 258 -4.15 -15.06 -5.14
CA SER A 258 -3.39 -13.81 -5.24
C SER A 258 -1.98 -13.95 -4.69
N LEU A 259 -1.08 -13.11 -5.19
CA LEU A 259 0.29 -13.01 -4.71
C LEU A 259 0.46 -11.72 -3.89
N LEU A 260 0.80 -11.85 -2.61
CA LEU A 260 1.21 -10.71 -1.78
C LEU A 260 2.72 -10.71 -1.60
N ILE A 261 3.39 -9.64 -2.03
CA ILE A 261 4.81 -9.38 -1.77
C ILE A 261 4.91 -8.29 -0.70
N VAL A 262 5.59 -8.59 0.40
CA VAL A 262 5.82 -7.64 1.49
C VAL A 262 7.30 -7.44 1.70
N CYS A 263 7.75 -6.19 1.68
CA CYS A 263 9.14 -5.86 2.00
C CYS A 263 9.27 -4.91 3.19
N CYS A 264 10.37 -5.05 3.91
CA CYS A 264 10.85 -4.09 4.89
C CYS A 264 12.20 -3.53 4.40
N PRO A 265 12.18 -2.38 3.73
CA PRO A 265 13.39 -1.76 3.20
C PRO A 265 14.51 -1.55 4.22
N ARG A 266 14.16 -1.09 5.42
CA ARG A 266 15.13 -0.80 6.48
C ARG A 266 15.82 -2.05 7.01
N ASP A 267 15.07 -3.15 7.09
CA ASP A 267 15.60 -4.41 7.59
C ASP A 267 16.17 -5.26 6.44
N ARG A 268 16.09 -4.78 5.20
CA ARG A 268 16.47 -5.49 3.96
C ARG A 268 15.89 -6.91 3.91
N THR A 269 14.62 -7.03 4.29
CA THR A 269 13.90 -8.31 4.31
C THR A 269 12.64 -8.27 3.49
N TYR A 270 12.28 -9.39 2.88
CA TYR A 270 11.01 -9.53 2.16
C TYR A 270 10.40 -10.90 2.41
N ALA A 271 9.11 -11.03 2.11
CA ALA A 271 8.41 -12.30 2.02
C ALA A 271 7.37 -12.19 0.92
N ASN A 272 7.04 -13.33 0.32
CA ASN A 272 5.90 -13.45 -0.57
C ASN A 272 4.94 -14.50 0.00
N PHE A 273 3.67 -14.38 -0.37
CA PHE A 273 2.60 -15.25 0.09
C PHE A 273 1.67 -15.54 -1.09
N LEU A 274 1.53 -16.82 -1.42
CA LEU A 274 0.48 -17.30 -2.30
C LEU A 274 -0.78 -17.54 -1.46
N ILE A 275 -1.80 -16.73 -1.73
CA ILE A 275 -3.00 -16.63 -0.90
C ILE A 275 -4.19 -17.14 -1.70
N ASP A 276 -5.08 -17.83 -1.02
CA ASP A 276 -6.36 -18.31 -1.56
C ASP A 276 -7.47 -18.20 -0.48
N SER A 277 -8.62 -18.82 -0.71
CA SER A 277 -9.77 -18.78 0.19
C SER A 277 -9.50 -19.33 1.60
N ARG A 278 -8.47 -20.20 1.79
CA ARG A 278 -8.16 -20.87 3.06
C ARG A 278 -7.78 -19.91 4.18
N ILE A 279 -7.30 -18.72 3.82
CA ILE A 279 -6.82 -17.74 4.80
C ILE A 279 -7.97 -17.16 5.67
N GLU A 280 -9.23 -17.21 5.21
CA GLU A 280 -10.38 -16.60 5.91
C GLU A 280 -10.71 -17.28 7.25
N GLY A 281 -10.71 -18.62 7.29
CA GLY A 281 -11.07 -19.38 8.49
C GLY A 281 -10.11 -19.16 9.67
N LYS A 282 -8.82 -18.88 9.38
CA LYS A 282 -7.73 -18.98 10.37
C LYS A 282 -7.08 -17.65 10.78
N LEU A 283 -7.26 -16.56 10.01
CA LEU A 283 -6.90 -15.20 10.45
C LEU A 283 -7.68 -14.75 11.70
N SER A 284 -8.80 -15.43 12.01
CA SER A 284 -9.59 -15.26 13.22
C SER A 284 -8.77 -15.52 14.50
N HIS A 285 -7.85 -16.48 14.50
CA HIS A 285 -6.97 -16.80 15.63
C HIS A 285 -5.86 -15.77 15.85
N LEU A 286 -5.47 -15.06 14.77
CA LEU A 286 -4.56 -13.92 14.82
C LEU A 286 -5.24 -12.64 15.31
N ARG A 287 -6.55 -12.67 15.62
CA ARG A 287 -7.21 -11.65 16.45
C ARG A 287 -6.68 -11.82 17.87
N GLY A 288 -5.46 -11.33 18.12
CA GLY A 288 -4.91 -11.24 19.47
C GLY A 288 -5.98 -10.76 20.44
N VAL A 289 -6.01 -11.36 21.64
CA VAL A 289 -7.02 -11.16 22.68
C VAL A 289 -7.47 -9.70 22.70
N LYS A 290 -8.75 -9.44 22.38
CA LYS A 290 -9.30 -8.08 22.32
C LYS A 290 -8.88 -7.34 23.61
N SER A 291 -8.15 -6.23 23.46
CA SER A 291 -7.71 -5.45 24.62
C SER A 291 -8.93 -5.08 25.49
N LYS A 292 -8.76 -5.04 26.82
CA LYS A 292 -9.85 -4.69 27.76
C LYS A 292 -10.57 -3.40 27.34
N LYS A 293 -9.85 -2.45 26.74
CA LYS A 293 -10.37 -1.18 26.22
C LYS A 293 -11.30 -1.36 25.00
N ARG A 294 -11.00 -2.27 24.08
CA ARG A 294 -11.87 -2.58 22.93
C ARG A 294 -13.12 -3.32 23.38
N LYS A 295 -12.98 -4.29 24.29
CA LYS A 295 -14.13 -4.98 24.92
C LYS A 295 -15.08 -3.99 25.61
N ARG A 296 -14.56 -3.03 26.36
CA ARG A 296 -15.37 -1.99 27.03
C ARG A 296 -16.12 -1.09 26.05
N ARG A 297 -15.51 -0.71 24.92
CA ARG A 297 -16.18 0.10 23.88
C ARG A 297 -17.30 -0.65 23.16
N GLU A 298 -17.08 -1.93 22.89
CA GLU A 298 -18.10 -2.78 22.26
C GLU A 298 -19.27 -3.02 23.24
N ARG A 299 -18.99 -3.25 24.53
CA ARG A 299 -20.02 -3.36 25.57
C ARG A 299 -20.85 -2.09 25.72
N ASN A 300 -20.21 -0.92 25.71
CA ASN A 300 -20.92 0.36 25.77
C ASN A 300 -21.74 0.63 24.50
N LYS A 301 -21.27 0.21 23.33
CA LYS A 301 -22.05 0.33 22.09
C LYS A 301 -23.31 -0.55 22.13
N LEU A 302 -23.18 -1.77 22.65
CA LEU A 302 -24.30 -2.70 22.81
C LEU A 302 -25.33 -2.19 23.82
N SER A 303 -24.89 -1.58 24.93
CA SER A 303 -25.82 -0.96 25.88
C SER A 303 -26.55 0.23 25.27
N ASP A 304 -25.88 1.05 24.46
CA ASP A 304 -26.49 2.22 23.80
C ASP A 304 -27.54 1.81 22.74
N THR A 305 -27.35 0.68 22.06
CA THR A 305 -28.36 0.11 21.15
C THR A 305 -29.55 -0.46 21.91
N LEU A 306 -29.31 -1.24 22.97
CA LEU A 306 -30.39 -1.84 23.78
C LEU A 306 -31.22 -0.78 24.52
N SER A 307 -30.63 0.34 24.94
CA SER A 307 -31.38 1.44 25.54
C SER A 307 -32.25 2.20 24.55
N ARG A 308 -31.90 2.19 23.26
CA ARG A 308 -32.68 2.84 22.21
C ARG A 308 -33.88 2.00 21.80
N ASP A 309 -33.71 0.68 21.76
CA ASP A 309 -34.80 -0.24 21.40
C ASP A 309 -35.85 -0.38 22.52
N ASN A 310 -35.48 -0.11 23.78
CA ASN A 310 -36.42 -0.07 24.91
C ASN A 310 -37.10 1.30 25.14
N SER A 311 -36.80 2.29 24.29
CA SER A 311 -37.38 3.65 24.36
C SER A 311 -38.26 3.97 23.15
N ALA A 312 -38.50 3.00 22.28
CA ALA A 312 -39.43 3.04 21.14
C ALA A 312 -40.62 2.12 21.44
#